data_AF-A0A849QYP1-F1
#
_entry.id   AF-A0A849QYP1-F1
#
_cell.length_a   1.000
_cell.length_b   1.000
_cell.length_c   1.000
_cell.angle_alpha   90.00
_cell.angle_beta   90.00
_cell.angle_gamma   90.00
#
_symmetry.space_group_name_H-M   'P 1'
#
loop_
_entity.id
_entity.type
_entity.pdbx_description
1 polymer ?
#
loop_
_entity_poly.entity_id
_entity_poly.type
_entity_poly.pdbx_seq_one_letter_code
_entity_poly.pdbx_strand_id
1 'polypeptide(L)'
;MNRNHFGIDLSEKPEEGALRNVSELPDGIQRAVIGVTKTRPEDVVDALEQKGIKEIWLYWMTETPEAQEKCRDYNMHLITGRCPMMYLGHGVSIHTMHREIAKLIGKY
;
A
#
# COMPACT_ATOMS: atom_id res chain seq x y z
N MET A 1 23.05 9.12 -7.33
CA MET A 1 22.02 8.07 -7.57
C MET A 1 20.68 8.67 -7.20
N ASN A 2 19.79 8.88 -8.17
CA ASN A 2 18.43 9.35 -7.85
C ASN A 2 17.66 8.19 -7.21
N ARG A 3 17.31 8.33 -5.94
CA ARG A 3 16.50 7.34 -5.23
C ARG A 3 15.05 7.55 -5.66
N ASN A 4 14.52 6.63 -6.45
CA ASN A 4 13.15 6.70 -6.99
C ASN A 4 12.12 5.97 -6.12
N HIS A 5 12.52 5.47 -4.93
CA HIS A 5 11.67 4.72 -4.03
C HIS A 5 11.96 5.11 -2.57
N PHE A 6 10.89 5.39 -1.82
CA PHE A 6 10.93 5.79 -0.42
C PHE A 6 10.12 4.78 0.39
N GLY A 7 10.68 4.33 1.51
CA GLY A 7 9.98 3.52 2.49
C GLY A 7 9.56 4.39 3.66
N ILE A 8 8.32 4.23 4.11
CA ILE A 8 7.80 4.85 5.33
C ILE A 8 7.56 3.73 6.34
N ASP A 9 8.15 3.88 7.52
CA ASP A 9 7.95 2.98 8.64
C ASP A 9 6.97 3.62 9.63
N LEU A 10 5.72 3.14 9.60
CA LEU A 10 4.64 3.59 10.48
C LEU A 10 4.56 2.78 11.78
N SER A 11 5.57 1.96 12.09
CA SER A 11 5.58 1.18 13.33
C SER A 11 5.86 2.06 14.55
N GLU A 12 5.49 1.57 15.73
CA GLU A 12 5.77 2.25 17.01
C GLU A 12 7.27 2.36 17.32
N LYS A 13 8.10 1.55 16.66
CA LYS A 13 9.55 1.51 16.82
C LYS A 13 10.21 1.48 15.44
N PRO A 14 10.20 2.62 14.73
CA PRO A 14 10.71 2.67 13.38
C PRO A 14 12.23 2.51 13.34
N GLU A 15 12.74 1.96 12.25
CA GLU A 15 14.19 1.86 12.01
C GLU A 15 14.86 3.25 12.06
N GLU A 16 16.13 3.28 12.47
CA GLU A 16 16.90 4.52 12.53
C GLU A 16 17.11 5.11 11.13
N GLY A 17 16.71 6.36 10.94
CA GLY A 17 16.76 7.04 9.64
C GLY A 17 15.60 6.71 8.69
N ALA A 18 14.60 5.93 9.11
CA ALA A 18 13.38 5.70 8.35
C ALA A 18 12.47 6.94 8.35
N LEU A 19 11.77 7.17 7.24
CA LEU A 19 10.69 8.16 7.18
C LEU A 19 9.51 7.66 8.01
N ARG A 20 8.86 8.55 8.76
CA ARG A 20 7.84 8.17 9.76
C ARG A 20 6.42 8.57 9.40
N ASN A 21 6.25 9.34 8.35
CA ASN A 21 4.96 9.77 7.84
C ASN A 21 5.08 10.22 6.37
N VAL A 22 3.94 10.44 5.74
CA VAL A 22 3.86 10.82 4.31
C VAL A 22 4.36 12.24 4.05
N SER A 23 4.26 13.16 5.01
CA SER A 23 4.66 14.56 4.79
C SER A 23 6.17 14.75 4.67
N GLU A 24 6.96 13.82 5.23
CA GLU A 24 8.42 13.75 5.08
C GLU A 24 8.88 13.31 3.67
N LEU A 25 7.98 12.83 2.80
CA LEU A 25 8.33 12.50 1.42
C LEU A 25 8.74 13.78 0.65
N PRO A 26 9.68 13.68 -0.31
CA PRO A 26 9.90 14.77 -1.25
C PRO A 26 8.65 15.00 -2.12
N ASP A 27 8.56 16.20 -2.69
CA ASP A 27 7.49 16.51 -3.64
C ASP A 27 7.69 15.79 -4.98
N GLY A 28 6.60 15.66 -5.74
CA GLY A 28 6.62 15.03 -7.08
C GLY A 28 6.50 13.51 -7.07
N ILE A 29 6.31 12.88 -5.90
CA ILE A 29 5.89 11.48 -5.82
C ILE A 29 4.45 11.36 -6.32
N GLN A 30 4.20 10.38 -7.19
CA GLN A 30 2.90 10.20 -7.83
C GLN A 30 2.18 8.93 -7.36
N ARG A 31 2.93 7.94 -6.87
CA ARG A 31 2.44 6.58 -6.62
C ARG A 31 2.80 6.10 -5.23
N ALA A 32 1.91 5.34 -4.61
CA ALA A 32 2.17 4.69 -3.32
C ALA A 32 1.61 3.25 -3.28
N VAL A 33 2.29 2.39 -2.53
CA VAL A 33 1.81 1.07 -2.13
C VAL A 33 1.62 1.09 -0.62
N ILE A 34 0.43 0.77 -0.15
CA ILE A 34 0.08 0.82 1.27
C ILE A 34 -0.07 -0.61 1.78
N GLY A 35 0.77 -1.01 2.72
CA GLY A 35 0.70 -2.30 3.41
C GLY A 35 0.81 -2.10 4.92
N VAL A 36 -0.29 -1.67 5.55
CA VAL A 36 -0.35 -1.38 6.99
C VAL A 36 -1.33 -2.32 7.69
N THR A 37 -0.97 -2.83 8.86
CA THR A 37 -1.80 -3.76 9.64
C THR A 37 -2.25 -3.19 11.00
N LYS A 38 -1.44 -2.30 11.58
CA LYS A 38 -1.75 -1.63 12.86
C LYS A 38 -2.30 -0.22 12.70
N THR A 39 -2.06 0.39 11.54
CA THR A 39 -2.55 1.72 11.19
C THR A 39 -3.78 1.57 10.33
N ARG A 40 -4.77 2.44 10.52
CA ARG A 40 -5.95 2.50 9.67
C ARG A 40 -5.54 2.97 8.27
N PRO A 41 -5.76 2.18 7.21
CA PRO A 41 -5.33 2.54 5.86
C PRO A 41 -5.96 3.84 5.36
N GLU A 42 -7.17 4.18 5.79
CA GLU A 42 -7.87 5.42 5.46
C GLU A 42 -7.18 6.68 6.00
N ASP A 43 -6.40 6.59 7.09
CA ASP A 43 -5.61 7.70 7.61
C ASP A 43 -4.37 7.93 6.73
N VAL A 44 -3.83 6.85 6.16
CA VAL A 44 -2.73 6.93 5.19
C VAL A 44 -3.24 7.52 3.87
N VAL A 45 -4.45 7.16 3.43
CA VAL A 45 -5.09 7.75 2.24
C VAL A 45 -5.25 9.27 2.38
N ASP A 46 -5.67 9.77 3.55
CA ASP A 46 -5.75 11.22 3.80
C ASP A 46 -4.39 11.90 3.65
N ALA A 47 -3.35 11.30 4.24
CA ALA A 47 -2.01 11.85 4.21
C ALA A 47 -1.42 11.87 2.78
N LEU A 48 -1.72 10.84 1.99
CA LEU A 48 -1.34 10.77 0.57
C LEU A 48 -2.09 11.81 -0.27
N GLU A 49 -3.38 12.03 0.01
CA GLU A 49 -4.17 13.07 -0.66
C GLU A 49 -3.58 14.46 -0.41
N GLN A 50 -3.27 14.79 0.85
CA GLN A 50 -2.67 16.06 1.23
C GLN A 50 -1.31 16.30 0.54
N LYS A 51 -0.60 15.22 0.21
CA LYS A 51 0.68 15.27 -0.52
C LYS A 51 0.51 15.29 -2.04
N GLY A 52 -0.71 15.13 -2.55
CA GLY A 52 -1.02 15.10 -3.98
C GLY A 52 -0.72 13.77 -4.67
N ILE A 53 -0.61 12.67 -3.91
CA ILE A 53 -0.33 11.33 -4.44
C ILE A 53 -1.67 10.67 -4.82
N LYS A 54 -1.86 10.37 -6.10
CA LYS A 54 -3.16 9.94 -6.66
C LYS A 54 -3.23 8.50 -7.14
N GLU A 55 -2.10 7.82 -7.27
CA GLU A 55 -2.02 6.45 -7.77
C GLU A 55 -1.69 5.50 -6.62
N ILE A 56 -2.71 4.79 -6.12
CA ILE A 56 -2.62 4.02 -4.88
C ILE A 56 -2.81 2.54 -5.17
N TRP A 57 -1.96 1.71 -4.54
CA TRP A 57 -2.20 0.28 -4.43
C TRP A 57 -2.35 -0.10 -2.96
N LEU A 58 -3.54 -0.52 -2.56
CA LEU A 58 -3.78 -1.12 -1.25
C LEU A 58 -3.38 -2.60 -1.27
N TYR A 59 -2.46 -2.98 -0.40
CA TYR A 59 -1.99 -4.36 -0.27
C TYR A 59 -3.16 -5.28 0.11
N TRP A 60 -3.17 -6.48 -0.47
CA TRP A 60 -4.19 -7.49 -0.20
C TRP A 60 -4.27 -7.80 1.30
N MET A 61 -5.48 -7.82 1.86
CA MET A 61 -5.81 -8.00 3.29
C MET A 61 -5.66 -6.75 4.17
N THR A 62 -5.24 -5.60 3.62
CA THR A 62 -5.23 -4.31 4.34
C THR A 62 -6.26 -3.34 3.78
N GLU A 63 -7.24 -3.85 3.03
CA GLU A 63 -8.27 -3.07 2.35
C GLU A 63 -9.49 -2.94 3.27
N THR A 64 -9.89 -1.71 3.56
CA THR A 64 -11.12 -1.41 4.31
C THR A 64 -12.13 -0.71 3.39
N PRO A 65 -13.45 -0.91 3.58
CA PRO A 65 -14.47 -0.16 2.86
C PRO A 65 -14.24 1.36 2.95
N GLU A 66 -13.85 1.85 4.11
CA GLU A 66 -13.57 3.26 4.39
C GLU A 66 -12.39 3.79 3.56
N ALA A 67 -11.30 3.02 3.44
CA ALA A 67 -10.17 3.43 2.60
C ALA A 67 -10.56 3.46 1.11
N GLN A 68 -11.39 2.53 0.65
CA GLN A 68 -11.87 2.50 -0.73
C GLN A 68 -12.81 3.68 -1.03
N GLU A 69 -13.69 4.02 -0.10
CA GLU A 69 -14.59 5.16 -0.20
C GLU A 69 -13.79 6.47 -0.28
N LYS A 70 -12.82 6.67 0.60
CA LYS A 70 -11.96 7.86 0.54
C LYS A 70 -11.17 7.98 -0.77
N CYS A 71 -10.58 6.88 -1.25
CA CYS A 71 -9.92 6.91 -2.55
C CYS A 71 -10.87 7.32 -3.69
N ARG A 72 -12.14 6.90 -3.63
CA ARG A 72 -13.17 7.32 -4.59
C ARG A 72 -13.50 8.81 -4.45
N ASP A 73 -13.72 9.29 -3.23
CA ASP A 73 -14.06 10.69 -2.94
C ASP A 73 -12.94 11.64 -3.36
N TYR A 74 -11.68 11.22 -3.19
CA TYR A 74 -10.49 11.96 -3.61
C TYR A 74 -10.13 11.79 -5.09
N ASN A 75 -10.94 11.05 -5.85
CA ASN A 75 -10.71 10.73 -7.25
C ASN A 75 -9.30 10.17 -7.50
N MET A 76 -8.87 9.26 -6.62
CA MET A 76 -7.61 8.53 -6.75
C MET A 76 -7.80 7.30 -7.63
N HIS A 77 -6.76 6.96 -8.40
CA HIS A 77 -6.70 5.67 -9.07
C HIS A 77 -6.27 4.61 -8.05
N LEU A 78 -7.16 3.66 -7.77
CA LEU A 78 -6.98 2.64 -6.74
C LEU A 78 -6.85 1.24 -7.34
N ILE A 79 -5.76 0.54 -6.99
CA ILE A 79 -5.54 -0.88 -7.25
C ILE A 79 -5.76 -1.66 -5.94
N THR A 80 -6.62 -2.68 -6.02
CA THR A 80 -7.06 -3.54 -4.90
C THR A 80 -7.08 -5.02 -5.31
N GLY A 81 -7.30 -5.91 -4.34
CA GLY A 81 -7.56 -7.34 -4.52
C GLY A 81 -6.36 -8.16 -5.01
N ARG A 82 -5.15 -7.58 -5.00
CA ARG A 82 -3.93 -8.18 -5.57
C ARG A 82 -2.73 -7.95 -4.65
N CYS A 83 -1.92 -8.99 -4.46
CA CYS A 83 -0.63 -8.87 -3.81
C CYS A 83 0.41 -8.31 -4.81
N PRO A 84 1.08 -7.17 -4.54
CA PRO A 84 2.12 -6.61 -5.41
C PRO A 84 3.26 -7.60 -5.72
N MET A 85 3.57 -8.51 -4.79
CA MET A 85 4.59 -9.55 -4.99
C MET A 85 4.28 -10.50 -6.15
N MET A 86 3.02 -10.56 -6.61
CA MET A 86 2.65 -11.33 -7.81
C MET A 86 3.30 -10.80 -9.09
N TYR A 87 3.74 -9.54 -9.10
CA TYR A 87 4.29 -8.86 -10.26
C TYR A 87 5.81 -8.63 -10.17
N LEU A 88 6.43 -9.03 -9.05
CA LEU A 88 7.84 -8.80 -8.75
C LEU A 88 8.73 -10.03 -8.98
N GLY A 89 8.17 -11.19 -9.36
CA GLY A 89 8.91 -12.45 -9.43
C GLY A 89 8.86 -13.18 -10.78
N HIS A 90 10.00 -13.32 -11.44
CA HIS A 90 10.29 -14.48 -12.29
C HIS A 90 10.70 -15.64 -11.38
N GLY A 91 9.74 -16.46 -10.91
CA GLY A 91 10.08 -17.65 -10.11
C GLY A 91 8.92 -18.33 -9.38
N VAL A 92 8.78 -19.63 -9.64
CA VAL A 92 7.82 -20.57 -9.03
C VAL A 92 8.24 -20.89 -7.60
N SER A 93 7.89 -20.05 -6.60
CA SER A 93 7.93 -20.51 -5.19
C SER A 93 7.11 -19.70 -4.18
N ILE A 94 6.67 -18.48 -4.51
CA ILE A 94 5.81 -17.66 -3.61
C ILE A 94 4.31 -17.98 -3.82
N HIS A 95 3.99 -18.89 -4.76
CA HIS A 95 2.63 -19.17 -5.25
C HIS A 95 1.92 -20.37 -4.60
N THR A 96 2.60 -21.20 -3.82
CA THR A 96 1.98 -22.38 -3.20
C THR A 96 1.23 -22.03 -1.92
N MET A 97 1.70 -21.04 -1.15
CA MET A 97 1.10 -20.67 0.12
C MET A 97 -0.19 -19.83 -0.04
N HIS A 98 -0.29 -18.99 -1.08
CA HIS A 98 -1.50 -18.22 -1.35
C HIS A 98 -2.60 -19.01 -2.06
N ARG A 99 -2.28 -20.00 -2.89
CA ARG A 99 -3.27 -20.85 -3.56
C ARG A 99 -4.17 -21.56 -2.56
N GLU A 100 -3.62 -22.01 -1.44
CA GLU A 100 -4.38 -22.72 -0.40
C GLU A 100 -5.22 -21.76 0.46
N ILE A 101 -4.74 -20.53 0.72
CA ILE A 101 -5.50 -19.51 1.46
C ILE A 101 -6.63 -18.91 0.61
N ALA A 102 -6.41 -18.65 -0.69
CA ALA A 102 -7.45 -18.16 -1.60
C ALA A 102 -8.59 -19.18 -1.78
N LYS A 103 -8.31 -20.49 -1.76
CA LYS A 103 -9.33 -21.55 -1.75
C LYS A 103 -10.18 -21.56 -0.48
N LEU A 104 -9.63 -21.13 0.67
CA LEU A 104 -10.32 -21.10 1.96
C LEU A 104 -11.27 -19.88 2.10
N ILE A 105 -11.05 -18.79 1.35
CA ILE A 105 -11.81 -17.53 1.52
C ILE A 105 -12.90 -17.35 0.44
N GLY A 106 -13.14 -18.35 -0.41
CA GLY A 106 -14.38 -18.47 -1.19
C GLY A 106 -14.68 -17.34 -2.20
N LYS A 107 -13.68 -16.56 -2.61
CA LYS A 107 -13.82 -15.56 -3.67
C LYS A 107 -13.22 -16.08 -4.97
N TYR A 108 -14.02 -16.88 -5.68
CA TYR A 108 -13.96 -16.99 -7.13
C TYR A 108 -15.01 -16.04 -7.73
#